data_AF-A0A6J4PIH4-F1
#
_entry.id   AF-A0A6J4PIH4-F1
#
_cell.length_a   1.000
_cell.length_b   1.000
_cell.length_c   1.000
_cell.angle_alpha   90.00
_cell.angle_beta   90.00
_cell.angle_gamma   90.00
#
_symmetry.space_group_name_H-M   'P 1'
#
loop_
_entity.id
_entity.type
_entity.pdbx_description
1 polymer ?
#
loop_
_entity_poly.entity_id
_entity_poly.type
_entity_poly.pdbx_seq_one_letter_code
_entity_poly.pdbx_strand_id
1 'polypeptide(L)' 'MWKRYGIPGVALQAPLLTGPLLATLLALALGAPPRPLLLWMLASVVFWGAALTGAAALGFSLFGL' A
#
# COMPACT_ATOMS: atom_id res chain seq x y z
N MET A 1 -1.22 19.68 3.96
CA MET A 1 -1.85 18.54 4.68
C MET A 1 -1.32 17.17 4.26
N TRP A 2 -0.81 17.01 3.02
CA TRP A 2 -0.23 15.75 2.53
C TRP A 2 0.99 15.21 3.32
N LYS A 3 1.92 16.08 3.77
CA LYS A 3 3.19 15.66 4.41
C LYS A 3 3.09 14.86 5.72
N ARG A 4 1.97 14.92 6.45
CA ARG A 4 1.87 14.34 7.81
C ARG A 4 0.91 13.15 7.93
N TYR A 5 -0.16 13.11 7.15
CA TYR A 5 -1.17 12.03 7.24
C TYR A 5 -1.76 11.59 5.90
N GLY A 6 -1.67 12.40 4.84
CA GLY A 6 -2.26 12.06 3.53
C GLY A 6 -1.50 10.96 2.80
N ILE A 7 -0.18 11.11 2.63
CA ILE A 7 0.62 10.22 1.78
C ILE A 7 0.72 8.81 2.38
N PRO A 8 1.05 8.68 3.68
CA PRO A 8 1.17 7.35 4.30
C PRO A 8 -0.18 6.63 4.35
N GLY A 9 -1.25 7.33 4.75
CA GLY A 9 -2.57 6.74 4.93
C GLY A 9 -3.18 6.22 3.62
N VAL A 10 -3.12 7.04 2.56
CA VAL A 10 -3.61 6.65 1.23
C VAL A 10 -2.78 5.50 0.67
N ALA A 11 -1.45 5.53 0.83
CA ALA A 11 -0.59 4.46 0.35
C ALA A 11 -0.80 3.14 1.09
N LEU A 12 -0.97 3.15 2.42
CA LEU A 12 -1.13 1.93 3.22
C LEU A 12 -2.48 1.24 2.97
N GLN A 13 -3.53 2.02 2.74
CA GLN A 13 -4.87 1.51 2.45
C GLN A 13 -5.06 1.17 0.96
N ALA A 14 -4.18 1.66 0.08
CA ALA A 14 -4.26 1.41 -1.35
C ALA A 14 -4.38 -0.08 -1.70
N PRO A 15 -3.56 -1.01 -1.16
CA PRO A 15 -3.63 -2.41 -1.56
C PRO A 15 -4.93 -3.11 -1.17
N LEU A 16 -5.62 -2.61 -0.14
CA LEU A 16 -6.84 -3.22 0.39
C LEU A 16 -8.13 -2.66 -0.22
N LEU A 17 -8.18 -1.35 -0.55
CA LEU A 17 -9.43 -0.69 -0.94
C LEU A 17 -9.57 -0.46 -2.45
N THR A 18 -8.51 -0.03 -3.13
CA THR A 18 -8.60 0.52 -4.49
C THR A 18 -7.47 0.10 -5.42
N GLY A 19 -6.44 -0.55 -4.91
CA GLY A 19 -5.20 -0.85 -5.62
C GLY A 19 -4.25 0.37 -5.70
N PRO A 20 -2.93 0.12 -5.83
CA PRO A 20 -1.93 1.18 -5.95
C PRO A 20 -2.24 2.19 -7.06
N LEU A 21 -2.75 1.73 -8.21
CA LEU A 21 -2.98 2.59 -9.38
C LEU A 21 -4.00 3.71 -9.09
N LEU A 22 -5.19 3.35 -8.61
CA LEU A 22 -6.25 4.31 -8.30
C LEU A 22 -5.85 5.25 -7.15
N ALA A 23 -5.18 4.72 -6.12
CA ALA A 23 -4.67 5.54 -5.04
C ALA A 23 -3.60 6.54 -5.51
N THR A 24 -2.75 6.16 -6.48
CA THR A 24 -1.73 7.06 -7.04
C THR A 24 -2.42 8.18 -7.81
N LEU A 25 -3.38 7.82 -8.65
CA LEU A 25 -4.14 8.76 -9.48
C LEU A 25 -4.89 9.77 -8.60
N LEU A 26 -5.57 9.29 -7.54
CA LEU A 26 -6.26 10.17 -6.59
C LEU A 26 -5.29 11.06 -5.82
N ALA A 27 -4.17 10.51 -5.35
CA ALA A 27 -3.18 11.29 -4.63
C ALA A 27 -2.60 12.40 -5.51
N LEU A 28 -2.24 12.09 -6.76
CA LEU A 28 -1.75 13.06 -7.73
C LEU A 28 -2.83 14.09 -8.10
N ALA A 29 -4.08 13.67 -8.33
CA ALA A 29 -5.21 14.57 -8.63
C ALA A 29 -5.48 15.55 -7.48
N LEU A 30 -5.24 15.14 -6.23
CA LEU A 30 -5.32 15.96 -5.03
C LEU A 30 -4.04 16.75 -4.74
N GLY A 31 -3.08 16.80 -5.67
CA GLY A 31 -1.85 17.59 -5.57
C GLY A 31 -0.77 17.00 -4.68
N ALA A 32 -0.75 15.68 -4.46
CA ALA A 32 0.33 15.04 -3.71
C ALA A 32 1.68 15.19 -4.43
N PRO A 33 2.77 15.45 -3.70
CA PRO A 33 4.09 15.47 -4.30
C PRO A 33 4.49 14.06 -4.78
N PRO A 34 4.99 13.89 -6.01
CA PRO A 34 5.19 12.58 -6.62
C PRO A 34 6.33 11.77 -5.97
N ARG A 35 7.45 12.42 -5.58
CA ARG A 35 8.61 11.72 -5.01
C ARG A 35 8.30 11.02 -3.67
N PRO A 36 7.70 11.69 -2.67
CA PRO A 36 7.37 11.04 -1.40
C PRO A 36 6.21 10.04 -1.56
N LEU A 37 5.28 10.29 -2.50
CA LEU A 37 4.20 9.35 -2.82
C LEU A 37 4.74 8.02 -3.33
N LEU A 38 5.67 8.05 -4.28
CA LEU A 38 6.33 6.85 -4.82
C LEU A 38 7.04 6.05 -3.72
N LEU A 39 7.78 6.70 -2.83
CA LEU A 39 8.47 6.02 -1.72
C LEU A 39 7.49 5.33 -0.77
N TRP A 40 6.39 6.01 -0.41
CA TRP A 40 5.35 5.44 0.44
C TRP A 40 4.58 4.31 -0.24
N MET A 41 4.37 4.40 -1.54
CA MET A 41 3.74 3.31 -2.31
C MET A 41 4.62 2.08 -2.39
N LEU A 42 5.91 2.23 -2.64
CA LEU A 42 6.86 1.12 -2.60
C LEU A 42 6.86 0.46 -1.21
N ALA A 43 6.95 1.26 -0.15
CA ALA A 43 6.89 0.75 1.22
C ALA A 43 5.60 -0.03 1.49
N SER A 44 4.45 0.48 1.02
CA SER A 44 3.15 -0.19 1.18
C SER A 44 3.08 -1.52 0.42
N VAL A 45 3.52 -1.55 -0.84
CA VAL A 45 3.54 -2.78 -1.65
C VAL A 45 4.45 -3.84 -1.04
N VAL A 46 5.64 -3.45 -0.58
CA VAL A 46 6.57 -4.39 0.08
C VAL A 46 5.97 -4.92 1.39
N PHE A 47 5.38 -4.03 2.20
CA PHE A 47 4.74 -4.40 3.46
C PHE A 47 3.59 -5.39 3.26
N TRP A 48 2.64 -5.05 2.37
CA TRP A 48 1.47 -5.90 2.11
C TRP A 48 1.83 -7.17 1.35
N GLY A 49 2.80 -7.12 0.44
CA GLY A 49 3.34 -8.30 -0.23
C GLY A 49 3.91 -9.27 0.80
N ALA A 50 4.79 -8.81 1.69
CA ALA A 50 5.34 -9.65 2.75
C ALA A 50 4.26 -10.15 3.73
N ALA A 51 3.31 -9.31 4.13
CA ALA A 51 2.23 -9.68 5.03
C ALA A 51 1.31 -10.75 4.44
N LEU A 52 0.87 -10.58 3.19
CA LEU A 52 0.01 -11.54 2.50
C LEU A 52 0.75 -12.82 2.14
N THR A 53 2.00 -12.74 1.69
CA THR A 53 2.84 -13.92 1.46
C THR A 53 3.09 -14.68 2.76
N GLY A 54 3.36 -13.98 3.85
CA GLY A 54 3.52 -14.58 5.17
C GLY A 54 2.22 -15.23 5.66
N ALA A 55 1.09 -14.52 5.55
CA ALA A 55 -0.23 -15.04 5.89
C ALA A 55 -0.60 -16.25 5.02
N ALA A 56 -0.29 -16.23 3.73
CA ALA A 56 -0.49 -17.36 2.83
C ALA A 56 0.43 -18.54 3.21
N ALA A 57 1.72 -18.32 3.43
CA ALA A 57 2.65 -19.37 3.81
C ALA A 57 2.28 -20.01 5.16
N LEU A 58 1.93 -19.20 6.16
CA LEU A 58 1.45 -19.67 7.46
C LEU A 58 0.06 -20.32 7.36
N GLY A 59 -0.82 -19.79 6.53
CA GLY A 59 -2.15 -20.34 6.25
C GLY A 59 -2.08 -21.68 5.53
N PHE A 60 -1.20 -21.84 4.55
CA PHE A 60 -0.86 -23.12 3.93
C PHE A 60 -0.30 -24.10 4.96
N SER A 61 0.56 -23.63 5.87
CA SER A 61 1.13 -24.44 6.95
C SER A 61 0.08 -24.87 8.00
N LEU A 62 -0.93 -24.03 8.26
CA LEU A 62 -2.01 -24.27 9.21
C LEU A 62 -3.15 -25.10 8.61
N PHE A 63 -3.40 -25.00 7.30
CA PHE A 63 -4.50 -25.68 6.62
C PHE A 63 -4.08 -26.95 5.86
N GLY A 64 -2.77 -27.26 5.79
CA GLY A 64 -2.23 -28.59 5.51
C GLY A 64 -2.75 -29.27 4.24
N LEU A 65 -2.37 -28.75 3.07
CA LEU A 65 -2.30 -29.55 1.82
C LEU A 65 -0.85 -29.91 1.52
#